data_AF-A0A920V3R9-F1
#
_entry.id   AF-A0A920V3R9-F1
#
_cell.length_a   1.000
_cell.length_b   1.000
_cell.length_c   1.000
_cell.angle_alpha   90.00
_cell.angle_beta   90.00
_cell.angle_gamma   90.00
#
_symmetry.space_group_name_H-M   'P 1'
#
loop_
_entity.id
_entity.type
_entity.pdbx_description
1 polymer ?
#
loop_
_entity_poly.entity_id
_entity_poly.type
_entity_poly.pdbx_seq_one_letter_code
_entity_poly.pdbx_strand_id
1 'polypeptide(L)'
;MLFRNCFCTNSICGPSRAVILTGKHSHLNGVIDNRRRFDGGQQTFSKLLQKSGYQTAMIGKWHLKSLPTGFDFHEVLIGQGPYYNPPMIRNGRRVKHTGYTTDIITDIA
;
A
#
# COMPACT_ATOMS: atom_id res chain seq x y z
N MET A 1 6.76 -14.99 17.54
CA MET A 1 7.64 -14.02 18.24
C MET A 1 6.85 -12.74 18.45
N LEU A 2 6.91 -12.11 19.64
CA LEU A 2 6.26 -10.83 19.95
C LEU A 2 7.32 -9.75 20.16
N PHE A 3 7.24 -8.66 19.41
CA PHE A 3 8.09 -7.49 19.63
C PHE A 3 7.35 -6.48 20.52
N ARG A 4 7.86 -6.24 21.74
CA ARG A 4 7.26 -5.26 22.68
C ARG A 4 7.60 -3.81 22.36
N ASN A 5 8.66 -3.60 21.59
CA ASN A 5 9.18 -2.28 21.23
C ASN A 5 9.28 -2.17 19.71
N CYS A 6 8.17 -1.82 19.06
CA CYS A 6 8.09 -1.61 17.61
C CYS A 6 7.37 -0.29 17.34
N PHE A 7 8.09 0.68 16.79
CA PHE A 7 7.61 2.05 16.63
C PHE A 7 7.52 2.42 15.15
N CYS A 8 6.50 3.19 14.77
CA CYS A 8 6.49 3.87 13.48
C CYS A 8 7.49 5.03 13.51
N THR A 9 8.21 5.24 12.41
CA THR A 9 9.17 6.37 12.31
C THR A 9 8.50 7.71 12.01
N ASN A 10 7.23 7.70 11.58
CA ASN A 10 6.37 8.87 11.40
C ASN A 10 4.91 8.41 11.55
N SER A 11 4.20 8.93 12.55
CA SER A 11 2.90 8.44 13.03
C SER A 11 1.71 8.90 12.18
N ILE A 12 1.85 8.83 10.85
CA ILE A 12 0.79 9.08 9.87
C ILE A 12 0.83 7.99 8.80
N CYS A 13 -0.34 7.57 8.31
CA CYS A 13 -0.49 6.39 7.47
C CYS A 13 0.34 6.40 6.18
N GLY A 14 0.35 7.48 5.39
CA GLY A 14 1.13 7.57 4.16
C GLY A 14 2.63 7.44 4.42
N PRO A 15 3.22 8.30 5.27
CA PRO A 15 4.62 8.20 5.70
C PRO A 15 5.01 6.83 6.24
N SER A 16 4.20 6.24 7.13
CA SER A 16 4.48 4.92 7.69
C SER A 16 4.50 3.82 6.61
N ARG A 17 3.57 3.86 5.64
CA ARG A 17 3.54 2.90 4.52
C ARG A 17 4.76 3.06 3.59
N ALA A 18 5.16 4.29 3.30
CA ALA A 18 6.36 4.57 2.50
C ALA A 18 7.63 4.06 3.19
N VAL A 19 7.74 4.22 4.52
CA VAL A 19 8.85 3.68 5.31
C VAL A 19 8.89 2.15 5.23
N ILE A 20 7.75 1.48 5.41
CA ILE A 20 7.67 0.01 5.32
C ILE A 20 8.14 -0.48 3.95
N LEU A 21 7.72 0.17 2.86
CA LEU A 21 8.08 -0.25 1.51
C LEU A 21 9.56 -0.05 1.19
N THR A 22 10.17 1.03 1.70
CA THR A 22 11.49 1.50 1.28
C THR A 22 12.60 1.19 2.27
N GLY A 23 12.28 0.94 3.54
CA GLY A 23 13.25 0.87 4.64
C GLY A 23 13.90 2.21 4.99
N LYS A 24 13.39 3.33 4.47
CA LYS A 24 13.98 4.67 4.62
C LYS A 24 13.07 5.56 5.46
N HIS A 25 13.66 6.43 6.30
CA HIS A 25 12.92 7.51 6.97
C HIS A 25 12.26 8.47 5.96
N SER A 26 11.19 9.15 6.39
CA SER A 26 10.38 10.04 5.53
C SER A 26 11.17 11.11 4.76
N HIS A 27 12.22 11.67 5.36
CA HIS A 27 13.06 12.68 4.69
C HIS A 27 13.88 12.11 3.53
N LEU A 28 14.11 10.78 3.49
CA LEU A 28 14.82 10.10 2.41
C LEU A 28 13.87 9.47 1.36
N ASN A 29 12.69 9.01 1.78
CA ASN A 29 11.71 8.41 0.85
C ASN A 29 10.76 9.44 0.20
N GLY A 30 10.75 10.69 0.70
CA GLY A 30 9.98 11.81 0.14
C GLY A 30 8.53 11.93 0.64
N VAL A 31 8.04 11.00 1.46
CA VAL A 31 6.67 11.02 2.01
C VAL A 31 6.70 11.44 3.48
N ILE A 32 6.61 12.75 3.70
CA ILE A 32 6.64 13.39 5.02
C ILE A 32 5.24 13.59 5.64
N ASP A 33 4.19 13.60 4.82
CA ASP A 33 2.79 13.76 5.21
C ASP A 33 1.84 13.00 4.25
N ASN A 34 0.53 13.09 4.47
CA ASN A 34 -0.49 12.53 3.56
C ASN A 34 -0.77 13.42 2.32
N ARG A 35 -0.02 14.49 2.11
CA ARG A 35 -0.15 15.39 0.95
C ARG A 35 0.79 14.99 -0.17
N ARG A 36 1.95 14.42 0.14
CA ARG A 36 2.94 13.96 -0.85
C ARG A 36 2.46 12.74 -1.65
N ARG A 37 2.87 12.70 -2.92
CA ARG A 37 2.74 11.54 -3.81
C ARG A 37 4.02 10.72 -3.71
N PHE A 38 3.89 9.42 -3.47
CA PHE A 38 5.05 8.53 -3.41
C PHE A 38 5.67 8.36 -4.80
N ASP A 39 6.98 8.52 -4.89
CA ASP A 39 7.74 8.18 -6.09
C ASP A 39 7.81 6.67 -6.22
N GLY A 40 6.97 6.11 -7.11
CA GLY A 40 6.95 4.68 -7.42
C GLY A 40 8.12 4.19 -8.26
N GLY A 41 9.04 5.06 -8.69
CA GLY A 41 10.28 4.71 -9.38
C GLY A 41 11.35 4.16 -8.44
N GLN A 42 11.38 4.63 -7.19
CA GLN A 42 12.37 4.22 -6.19
C GLN A 42 12.30 2.72 -5.82
N GLN A 43 13.38 2.19 -5.25
CA GLN A 43 13.44 0.81 -4.76
C GLN A 43 12.45 0.58 -3.61
N THR A 44 11.73 -0.54 -3.68
CA THR A 44 10.89 -1.07 -2.60
C THR A 44 11.23 -2.55 -2.38
N PHE A 45 10.96 -3.08 -1.19
CA PHE A 45 11.20 -4.51 -0.92
C PHE A 45 10.37 -5.40 -1.86
N SER A 46 9.16 -4.97 -2.24
CA SER A 46 8.30 -5.73 -3.16
C SER A 46 8.94 -5.92 -4.54
N LYS A 47 9.58 -4.89 -5.10
CA LYS A 47 10.35 -5.00 -6.35
C LYS A 47 11.54 -5.95 -6.23
N LEU A 48 12.22 -5.95 -5.09
CA LEU A 48 13.33 -6.87 -4.84
C LEU A 48 12.84 -8.32 -4.79
N LEU A 49 11.74 -8.58 -4.07
CA LEU A 49 11.12 -9.91 -4.01
C LEU A 49 10.66 -10.38 -5.40
N GLN A 50 10.00 -9.51 -6.16
CA GLN A 50 9.59 -9.82 -7.54
C GLN A 50 10.78 -10.20 -8.42
N LYS A 51 11.88 -9.43 -8.35
CA LYS A 51 13.13 -9.75 -9.07
C LYS A 51 13.73 -11.09 -8.62
N SER A 52 13.52 -11.49 -7.37
CA SER A 52 13.96 -12.77 -6.82
C SER A 52 13.00 -13.93 -7.12
N GLY A 53 11.97 -13.75 -7.95
CA GLY A 53 11.06 -14.80 -8.39
C GLY A 53 9.83 -15.00 -7.51
N TYR A 54 9.57 -14.10 -6.56
CA TYR A 54 8.33 -14.12 -5.79
C TYR A 54 7.17 -13.55 -6.59
N GLN A 55 6.01 -14.18 -6.46
CA GLN A 55 4.74 -13.53 -6.79
C GLN A 55 4.39 -12.51 -5.69
N THR A 56 3.98 -11.32 -6.09
CA THR A 56 3.77 -10.18 -5.21
C THR A 56 2.39 -9.55 -5.41
N ALA A 57 1.67 -9.30 -4.31
CA ALA A 57 0.34 -8.71 -4.33
C ALA A 57 0.20 -7.51 -3.36
N MET A 58 -0.57 -6.49 -3.76
CA MET A 58 -0.97 -5.37 -2.90
C MET A 58 -2.49 -5.20 -2.88
N ILE A 59 -3.11 -5.56 -1.76
CA ILE A 59 -4.58 -5.60 -1.61
C ILE A 59 -5.01 -4.66 -0.47
N GLY A 60 -6.08 -3.91 -0.68
CA GLY A 60 -6.67 -3.02 0.33
C GLY A 60 -6.08 -1.61 0.33
N LYS A 61 -5.70 -1.07 1.49
CA LYS A 61 -5.34 0.35 1.61
C LYS A 61 -3.93 0.65 1.12
N TRP A 62 -3.81 1.34 -0.01
CA TRP A 62 -2.52 1.81 -0.53
C TRP A 62 -2.11 3.17 0.04
N HIS A 63 -2.95 4.19 -0.19
CA HIS A 63 -2.82 5.54 0.38
C HIS A 63 -1.49 6.29 0.12
N LEU A 64 -0.85 6.03 -1.03
CA LEU A 64 0.39 6.68 -1.46
C LEU A 64 0.26 7.57 -2.72
N LYS A 65 -0.98 7.78 -3.19
CA LYS A 65 -1.39 8.65 -4.32
C LYS A 65 -0.84 8.31 -5.72
N SER A 66 0.19 7.47 -5.81
CA SER A 66 0.58 6.77 -7.04
C SER A 66 -0.18 5.46 -7.16
N LEU A 67 -0.14 4.83 -8.34
CA LEU A 67 -0.50 3.42 -8.46
C LEU A 67 0.63 2.55 -7.85
N PRO A 68 0.32 1.39 -7.26
CA PRO A 68 1.34 0.46 -6.79
C PRO A 68 2.29 0.04 -7.93
N THR A 69 3.58 -0.12 -7.59
CA THR A 69 4.60 -0.66 -8.50
C THR A 69 5.36 -1.78 -7.80
N GLY A 70 5.91 -2.73 -8.56
CA GLY A 70 6.57 -3.91 -8.00
C GLY A 70 5.60 -4.89 -7.33
N PHE A 71 4.41 -5.03 -7.91
CA PHE A 71 3.40 -6.03 -7.55
C PHE A 71 2.84 -6.62 -8.84
N ASP A 72 2.75 -7.94 -8.93
CA ASP A 72 2.14 -8.66 -10.06
C ASP A 72 0.62 -8.47 -10.08
N PHE A 73 0.02 -8.35 -8.88
CA PHE A 73 -1.38 -8.03 -8.69
C PHE A 73 -1.53 -6.87 -7.71
N HIS A 74 -2.43 -5.93 -8.01
CA HIS A 74 -2.88 -4.98 -7.01
C HIS A 74 -4.36 -4.68 -7.13
N GLU A 75 -5.03 -4.61 -5.99
CA GLU A 75 -6.41 -4.15 -5.88
C GLU A 75 -6.55 -3.25 -4.67
N VAL A 76 -6.60 -1.94 -4.91
CA VAL A 76 -6.41 -0.95 -3.86
C VAL A 76 -7.58 0.01 -3.72
N LEU A 77 -7.91 0.39 -2.48
CA LEU A 77 -8.94 1.37 -2.15
C LEU A 77 -8.63 2.74 -2.78
N ILE A 78 -9.67 3.41 -3.30
CA ILE A 78 -9.57 4.80 -3.74
C ILE A 78 -9.64 5.73 -2.53
N GLY A 79 -8.62 6.57 -2.35
CA GLY A 79 -8.54 7.51 -1.22
C GLY A 79 -8.42 6.79 0.12
N GLN A 80 -9.31 7.12 1.06
CA GLN A 80 -9.35 6.48 2.39
C GLN A 80 -10.06 5.11 2.36
N GLY A 81 -10.90 4.88 1.34
CA GLY A 81 -11.86 3.77 1.25
C GLY A 81 -13.08 3.96 2.17
N PRO A 82 -14.32 3.75 1.69
CA PRO A 82 -15.49 3.67 2.57
C PRO A 82 -15.53 2.32 3.30
N TYR A 83 -16.33 2.23 4.36
CA TYR A 83 -16.53 0.97 5.08
C TYR A 83 -17.45 -0.04 4.36
N TYR A 84 -18.29 0.44 3.45
CA TYR A 84 -19.21 -0.40 2.67
C TYR A 84 -19.12 -0.07 1.19
N ASN A 85 -19.32 -1.09 0.37
CA ASN A 85 -19.34 -1.01 -1.09
C ASN A 85 -18.13 -0.25 -1.68
N PRO A 86 -16.88 -0.62 -1.31
CA PRO A 86 -15.70 0.14 -1.68
C PRO A 86 -15.43 0.09 -3.20
N PRO A 87 -15.30 1.25 -3.87
CA PRO A 87 -14.69 1.29 -5.19
C PRO A 87 -13.17 1.10 -5.06
N MET A 88 -12.61 0.21 -5.88
CA MET A 88 -11.18 -0.13 -5.85
C MET A 88 -10.56 -0.01 -7.25
N ILE A 89 -9.23 0.01 -7.31
CA ILE A 89 -8.45 -0.05 -8.55
C ILE A 89 -7.74 -1.40 -8.60
N ARG A 90 -8.23 -2.30 -9.47
CA ARG A 90 -7.62 -3.59 -9.80
C ARG A 90 -6.75 -3.46 -11.05
N ASN A 91 -5.44 -3.60 -10.93
CA ASN A 91 -4.48 -3.53 -12.05
C ASN A 91 -4.73 -2.34 -13.00
N GLY A 92 -4.94 -1.15 -12.42
CA GLY A 92 -5.21 0.09 -13.14
C GLY A 92 -6.66 0.31 -13.56
N ARG A 93 -7.56 -0.66 -13.37
CA ARG A 93 -8.99 -0.55 -13.74
C ARG A 93 -9.87 -0.40 -12.50
N ARG A 94 -10.86 0.48 -12.59
CA ARG A 94 -11.82 0.68 -11.49
C ARG A 94 -12.79 -0.50 -11.42
N VAL A 95 -12.99 -1.03 -10.22
CA VAL A 95 -13.94 -2.10 -9.91
C VAL A 95 -14.84 -1.68 -8.75
N LYS A 96 -16.06 -2.23 -8.71
CA LYS A 96 -17.04 -2.00 -7.65
C LYS A 96 -17.25 -3.28 -6.88
N HIS A 97 -17.44 -3.16 -5.58
CA HIS A 97 -17.79 -4.24 -4.68
C HIS A 97 -19.08 -3.91 -3.93
N THR A 98 -19.76 -4.96 -3.47
CA THR A 98 -20.92 -4.84 -2.57
C THR A 98 -20.64 -5.64 -1.31
N GLY A 99 -20.82 -5.04 -0.14
CA GLY A 99 -20.52 -5.66 1.15
C GLY A 99 -19.65 -4.78 2.05
N TYR A 100 -19.15 -5.36 3.13
CA TYR A 100 -18.29 -4.70 4.10
C TYR A 100 -16.83 -4.76 3.65
N THR A 101 -16.12 -3.63 3.68
CA THR A 101 -14.79 -3.48 3.10
C THR A 101 -13.76 -4.43 3.71
N THR A 102 -13.87 -4.73 5.00
CA THR A 102 -12.96 -5.66 5.68
C THR A 102 -13.07 -7.06 5.08
N ASP A 103 -14.31 -7.56 4.93
CA ASP A 103 -14.58 -8.90 4.38
C ASP A 103 -14.15 -8.97 2.91
N ILE A 104 -14.51 -7.95 2.12
CA ILE A 104 -14.10 -7.86 0.71
C ILE A 104 -12.59 -7.89 0.55
N ILE A 105 -11.83 -7.15 1.36
CA ILE A 105 -10.37 -7.14 1.30
C ILE A 105 -9.80 -8.53 1.63
N THR A 106 -10.40 -9.23 2.59
CA THR A 106 -10.01 -10.60 2.96
C THR A 106 -10.32 -11.60 1.85
N ASP A 107 -11.49 -11.52 1.20
CA ASP A 107 -11.88 -12.44 0.13
C ASP A 107 -11.02 -12.31 -1.15
N ILE A 108 -10.36 -11.16 -1.34
CA ILE A 108 -9.45 -10.92 -2.48
C ILE A 108 -8.04 -11.49 -2.21
N ALA A 109 -7.64 -11.64 -0.94
CA ALA A 109 -6.27 -11.96 -0.51
C ALA A 109 -5.97 -13.46 -0.47
#